data_AF-A0A821S0U6-F1
#
_entry.id   AF-A0A821S0U6-F1
#
_cell.length_a   1.000
_cell.length_b   1.000
_cell.length_c   1.000
_cell.angle_alpha   90.00
_cell.angle_beta   90.00
_cell.angle_gamma   90.00
#
_symmetry.space_group_name_H-M   'P 1'
#
loop_
_entity.id
_entity.type
_entity.pdbx_description
1 polymer ?
#
loop_
_entity_poly.entity_id
_entity_poly.type
_entity_poly.pdbx_seq_one_letter_code
_entity_poly.pdbx_strand_id
1 'polypeptide(L)'
;MQLNMGEGKTSVIVPMLALSLCSSSSSLVRIIVLKSLFPTNYQSVRYKLGGLLNRRVLSFSCRRDMNFSESQANQIFNRLQYGLSQRDVVLTSPE
;
A
#
# COMPACT_ATOMS: atom_id res chain seq x y z
N MET A 1 -5.83 -7.43 -20.39
CA MET A 1 -5.56 -6.08 -20.95
C MET A 1 -4.28 -5.54 -20.33
N GLN A 2 -3.37 -5.01 -21.14
CA GLN A 2 -2.15 -4.34 -20.68
C GLN A 2 -2.27 -2.85 -21.06
N LEU A 3 -2.01 -1.96 -20.11
CA LEU A 3 -1.99 -0.52 -20.35
C LEU A 3 -0.55 -0.08 -20.68
N ASN A 4 -0.38 0.89 -21.57
CA ASN A 4 0.94 1.43 -21.95
C ASN A 4 1.50 2.38 -20.88
N MET A 5 2.82 2.50 -20.78
CA MET A 5 3.46 3.46 -19.87
C MET A 5 3.02 4.88 -20.24
N GLY A 6 2.78 5.74 -19.25
CA GLY A 6 2.25 7.10 -19.48
C GLY A 6 0.73 7.22 -19.45
N GLU A 7 -0.02 6.12 -19.63
CA GLU A 7 -1.49 6.10 -19.68
C GLU A 7 -2.19 6.20 -18.30
N GLY A 8 -1.47 6.64 -17.26
CA GLY A 8 -2.09 6.87 -15.95
C GLY A 8 -2.42 5.61 -15.13
N LYS A 9 -1.84 4.43 -15.42
CA LYS A 9 -1.99 3.20 -14.61
C LYS A 9 -1.86 3.45 -13.10
N THR A 10 -0.68 3.93 -12.69
CA THR A 10 -0.36 4.20 -11.29
C THR A 10 -1.01 5.49 -10.80
N SER A 11 -1.14 6.48 -11.68
CA SER A 11 -1.57 7.83 -11.30
C SER A 11 -3.08 7.97 -11.13
N VAL A 12 -3.88 7.11 -11.77
CA VAL A 12 -5.35 7.22 -11.82
C VAL A 12 -6.01 5.90 -11.40
N ILE A 13 -5.70 4.80 -12.10
CA ILE A 13 -6.43 3.54 -11.94
C ILE A 13 -6.14 2.90 -10.57
N VAL A 14 -4.86 2.83 -10.17
CA VAL A 14 -4.47 2.24 -8.88
C VAL A 14 -5.13 2.96 -7.68
N PRO A 15 -5.08 4.31 -7.56
CA PRO A 15 -5.80 5.02 -6.51
C PRO A 15 -7.31 4.78 -6.51
N MET A 16 -7.94 4.78 -7.69
CA MET A 16 -9.39 4.57 -7.82
C MET A 16 -9.80 3.18 -7.37
N LEU A 17 -9.07 2.15 -7.81
CA LEU A 17 -9.29 0.76 -7.37
C LEU A 17 -9.05 0.62 -5.86
N ALA A 18 -7.96 1.19 -5.35
CA ALA A 18 -7.64 1.09 -3.92
C ALA A 18 -8.74 1.69 -3.04
N LEU A 19 -9.28 2.86 -3.42
CA LEU A 19 -10.43 3.44 -2.73
C LEU A 19 -11.68 2.56 -2.79
N SER A 20 -12.02 2.06 -3.99
CA SER A 20 -13.20 1.22 -4.18
C SER A 20 -13.16 -0.06 -3.35
N LEU A 21 -11.98 -0.67 -3.24
CA LEU A 21 -11.76 -1.92 -2.50
C LEU A 21 -11.64 -1.68 -0.99
N CYS A 22 -11.13 -0.53 -0.55
CA CYS A 22 -11.11 -0.13 0.87
C CYS A 22 -12.49 0.30 1.42
N SER A 23 -13.59 0.05 0.71
CA SER A 23 -14.92 0.50 1.12
C SER A 23 -15.42 -0.18 2.41
N SER A 24 -14.95 -1.40 2.70
CA SER A 24 -15.28 -2.19 3.89
C SER A 24 -14.07 -2.35 4.80
N SER A 25 -14.29 -2.49 6.11
CA SER A 25 -13.25 -2.81 7.11
C SER A 25 -12.95 -4.32 7.19
N SER A 26 -13.36 -5.12 6.22
CA SER A 26 -13.14 -6.56 6.17
C SER A 26 -11.88 -6.97 5.41
N SER A 27 -11.30 -6.06 4.60
CA SER A 27 -10.13 -6.34 3.79
C SER A 27 -9.18 -5.15 3.73
N LEU A 28 -7.88 -5.42 3.85
CA LEU A 28 -6.83 -4.41 3.70
C LEU A 28 -6.26 -4.48 2.29
N VAL A 29 -6.38 -3.38 1.53
CA VAL A 29 -5.88 -3.34 0.14
C VAL A 29 -4.37 -3.25 0.13
N ARG A 30 -3.75 -4.11 -0.68
CA ARG A 30 -2.29 -4.19 -0.84
C ARG A 30 -1.91 -3.90 -2.29
N ILE A 31 -1.11 -2.85 -2.48
CA ILE A 31 -0.47 -2.51 -3.75
C ILE A 31 0.95 -3.07 -3.71
N ILE A 32 1.30 -3.91 -4.68
CA ILE A 32 2.63 -4.53 -4.80
C ILE A 32 3.38 -3.85 -5.94
N VAL A 33 4.58 -3.34 -5.67
CA VAL A 33 5.43 -2.68 -6.68
C VAL A 33 6.84 -3.25 -6.66
N LEU A 34 7.55 -3.14 -7.78
CA LEU A 34 8.96 -3.52 -7.83
C LEU A 34 9.78 -2.70 -6.84
N LYS A 35 10.80 -3.31 -6.22
CA LYS A 35 11.66 -2.67 -5.21
C LYS A 35 12.29 -1.37 -5.69
N SER A 36 12.79 -1.35 -6.93
CA SER A 36 13.36 -0.14 -7.56
C SER A 36 12.35 0.98 -7.77
N LEU A 37 11.07 0.63 -7.94
CA LEU A 37 9.98 1.56 -8.16
C LEU A 37 9.25 1.97 -6.88
N PHE A 38 9.61 1.36 -5.74
CA PHE A 38 8.93 1.59 -4.47
C PHE A 38 8.94 3.05 -4.03
N PRO A 39 10.08 3.76 -4.00
CA PRO A 39 10.10 5.16 -3.55
C PRO A 39 9.21 6.07 -4.41
N THR A 40 9.30 5.93 -5.74
CA THR A 40 8.52 6.72 -6.69
C THR A 40 7.02 6.43 -6.59
N ASN A 41 6.64 5.15 -6.48
CA ASN A 41 5.24 4.77 -6.35
C ASN A 41 4.68 5.16 -4.98
N TYR A 42 5.47 5.06 -3.91
CA TYR A 42 5.07 5.51 -2.58
C TYR A 42 4.75 7.00 -2.55
N GLN A 43 5.61 7.83 -3.14
CA GLN A 43 5.35 9.27 -3.24
C GLN A 43 4.08 9.56 -4.05
N SER A 44 3.93 8.93 -5.22
CA SER A 44 2.77 9.14 -6.09
C SER A 44 1.46 8.73 -5.42
N VAL A 45 1.40 7.51 -4.87
CA VAL A 45 0.21 6.96 -4.21
C VAL A 45 -0.09 7.73 -2.92
N ARG A 46 0.92 8.11 -2.13
CA ARG A 46 0.74 8.94 -0.92
C ARG A 46 0.19 10.32 -1.26
N TYR A 47 0.68 10.97 -2.31
CA TYR A 47 0.18 12.28 -2.72
C TYR A 47 -1.30 12.21 -3.14
N LYS A 48 -1.67 11.20 -3.92
CA LYS A 48 -3.06 11.03 -4.40
C LYS A 48 -4.00 10.56 -3.30
N LEU A 49 -3.67 9.49 -2.59
CA LEU A 49 -4.54 8.93 -1.56
C LEU A 49 -4.48 9.74 -0.27
N GLY A 50 -3.28 9.98 0.26
CA GLY A 50 -3.10 10.66 1.55
C GLY A 50 -3.34 12.17 1.45
N GLY A 51 -2.85 12.81 0.38
CA GLY A 51 -2.98 14.24 0.18
C GLY A 51 -4.38 14.67 -0.27
N LEU A 52 -4.92 14.05 -1.33
CA LEU A 52 -6.19 14.49 -1.93
C LEU A 52 -7.42 13.80 -1.34
N LEU A 53 -7.29 12.52 -0.96
CA LEU A 53 -8.42 11.66 -0.60
C LEU A 53 -8.45 11.29 0.88
N ASN A 54 -7.57 11.91 1.68
CA ASN A 54 -7.40 11.68 3.12
C ASN A 54 -7.32 10.18 3.52
N ARG A 55 -6.64 9.39 2.68
CA ARG A 55 -6.42 7.95 2.89
C ARG A 55 -4.96 7.63 3.12
N ARG A 56 -4.65 7.13 4.30
CA ARG A 56 -3.27 6.84 4.69
C ARG A 56 -2.73 5.66 3.89
N VAL A 57 -1.48 5.80 3.46
CA VAL A 57 -0.72 4.76 2.77
C VAL A 57 0.34 4.24 3.74
N LEU A 58 0.21 2.98 4.14
CA LEU A 58 1.17 2.28 4.97
C LEU A 58 2.26 1.67 4.08
N SER A 59 3.53 1.93 4.36
CA SER A 59 4.65 1.25 3.71
C SER A 59 5.03 0.00 4.51
N PHE A 60 5.18 -1.13 3.84
CA PHE A 60 5.71 -2.34 4.44
C PHE A 60 6.42 -3.18 3.38
N SER A 61 7.71 -3.44 3.56
CA SER A 61 8.48 -4.31 2.67
C SER A 61 9.21 -5.36 3.50
N CYS A 62 8.92 -6.64 3.25
CA CYS A 62 9.68 -7.75 3.79
C CYS A 62 10.99 -7.91 3.00
N ARG A 63 12.07 -8.25 3.69
CA ARG A 63 13.29 -8.78 3.08
C ARG A 63 13.58 -10.14 3.70
N ARG A 64 14.20 -11.04 2.92
CA ARG A 64 14.55 -12.40 3.37
C ARG A 64 15.49 -12.42 4.57
N ASP A 65 16.28 -11.37 4.76
CA ASP A 65 17.22 -11.21 5.87
C ASP A 65 16.61 -10.49 7.09
N MET A 66 15.30 -10.21 7.10
CA MET A 66 14.63 -9.65 8.26
C MET A 66 14.37 -10.73 9.31
N ASN A 67 15.11 -10.66 10.41
CA ASN A 67 14.84 -11.46 11.60
C ASN A 67 13.89 -10.69 12.52
N PHE A 68 12.60 -11.05 12.48
CA PHE A 68 11.61 -10.46 13.37
C PHE A 68 11.60 -11.18 14.72
N SER A 69 11.65 -10.42 15.81
CA SER A 69 11.21 -10.93 17.12
C SER A 69 9.69 -11.07 17.14
N GLU A 70 9.17 -11.90 18.06
CA GLU A 70 7.73 -12.02 18.29
C GLU A 70 7.09 -10.64 18.59
N SER A 71 7.77 -9.81 19.38
CA SER A 71 7.31 -8.45 19.68
C SER A 71 7.22 -7.56 18.43
N GLN A 72 8.18 -7.65 17.51
CA GLN A 72 8.16 -6.90 16.24
C GLN A 72 7.04 -7.41 15.32
N ALA A 73 6.86 -8.73 15.22
CA ALA A 73 5.78 -9.33 14.44
C ALA A 73 4.41 -8.88 14.95
N ASN A 74 4.21 -8.88 16.27
CA ASN A 74 2.98 -8.38 16.91
C ASN A 74 2.77 -6.87 16.67
N GLN A 75 3.83 -6.06 16.70
CA GLN A 75 3.72 -4.63 16.37
C GLN A 75 3.28 -4.41 14.92
N ILE A 76 3.84 -5.17 13.97
CA ILE A 76 3.46 -5.10 12.56
C ILE A 76 2.00 -5.53 12.40
N PHE A 77 1.61 -6.65 13.01
CA PHE A 77 0.25 -7.16 12.99
C PHE A 77 -0.75 -6.12 13.52
N ASN A 78 -0.48 -5.53 14.69
CA ASN A 78 -1.33 -4.49 15.28
C ASN A 78 -1.44 -3.26 14.38
N ARG A 79 -0.36 -2.87 13.70
CA ARG A 79 -0.36 -1.75 12.76
C ARG A 79 -1.22 -2.05 11.51
N LEU A 80 -1.19 -3.29 11.01
CA LEU A 80 -2.04 -3.72 9.90
C LEU A 80 -3.51 -3.84 10.32
N GLN A 81 -3.81 -4.33 11.52
CA GLN A 81 -5.17 -4.35 12.08
C GLN A 81 -5.74 -2.94 12.27
N TYR A 82 -4.92 -2.01 12.77
CA TYR A 82 -5.31 -0.61 12.83
C TYR A 82 -5.54 -0.04 11.42
N GLY A 83 -4.68 -0.36 10.44
CA GLY A 83 -4.89 0.03 9.04
C GLY A 83 -6.20 -0.51 8.46
N LEU A 84 -6.58 -1.74 8.81
CA LEU A 84 -7.84 -2.37 8.39
C LEU A 84 -9.06 -1.60 8.92
N SER A 85 -9.07 -1.23 10.21
CA SER A 85 -10.17 -0.46 10.80
C SER A 85 -10.28 0.95 10.21
N GLN A 86 -9.13 1.56 9.87
CA GLN A 86 -9.07 2.88 9.24
C GLN A 86 -9.30 2.84 7.72
N ARG A 87 -9.43 1.65 7.11
CA ARG A 87 -9.57 1.44 5.66
C ARG A 87 -8.40 2.03 4.87
N ASP A 88 -7.20 1.85 5.40
CA ASP A 88 -5.96 2.31 4.80
C ASP A 88 -5.55 1.44 3.62
N VAL A 89 -4.51 1.88 2.91
CA VAL A 89 -3.89 1.13 1.80
C VAL A 89 -2.46 0.77 2.18
N VAL A 90 -2.04 -0.46 1.91
CA VAL A 90 -0.65 -0.90 2.12
C VAL A 90 0.09 -0.90 0.79
N LEU A 91 1.26 -0.27 0.75
CA LEU A 91 2.23 -0.41 -0.35
C LEU A 91 3.37 -1.33 0.10
N THR A 92 3.63 -2.35 -0.70
CA THR A 92 4.69 -3.32 -0.46
C THR A 92 5.53 -3.58 -1.70
N SER A 93 6.69 -4.19 -1.53
CA SER A 93 7.51 -4.74 -2.60
C SER A 93 7.74 -6.23 -2.37
N PRO A 94 7.82 -7.04 -3.45
CA PRO A 94 8.34 -8.39 -3.34
C PRO A 94 9.83 -8.34 -2.93
N GLU A 95 10.31 -9.46 -2.39
CA GLU A 95 11.64 -9.64 -1.80
C GLU A 95 12.81 -9.16 -2.69
#